data_AF-A0A1S8DLQ7-F1
#
_entry.id   AF-A0A1S8DLQ7-F1
#
_cell.length_a   1.000
_cell.length_b   1.000
_cell.length_c   1.000
_cell.angle_alpha   90.00
_cell.angle_beta   90.00
_cell.angle_gamma   90.00
#
_symmetry.space_group_name_H-M   'P 1'
#
loop_
_entity.id
_entity.type
_entity.pdbx_description
1 polymer ?
#
loop_
_entity_poly.entity_id
_entity_poly.type
_entity_poly.pdbx_seq_one_letter_code
_entity_poly.pdbx_strand_id
1 'polypeptide(L)'
;MHRPLTHLALFGLLALPAAPLLAQSDNPLLISAEDRCAFERVDDDSLPMAIEVCEEAANGGDLRAQFELGQLYYRGERVERNYASALTWLEKASIQGQPQAQYRLGMMHFQGEGVTRNLPQAYIILKMAAVNGSNEAMDAADLIALQMNEQETQVANHVLGTLFRDYLAQIREEQLSGSIPAEPEPQEQQGDEETEADGELELP
;
A
#
# COMPACT_ATOMS: atom_id res chain seq x y z
N MET A 1 -45.82 -66.43 20.66
CA MET A 1 -46.13 -65.62 19.45
C MET A 1 -44.87 -64.88 19.05
N HIS A 2 -44.47 -65.00 17.79
CA HIS A 2 -43.16 -64.67 17.25
C HIS A 2 -43.02 -63.23 16.72
N ARG A 3 -41.75 -62.79 16.66
CA ARG A 3 -41.09 -61.76 15.82
C ARG A 3 -40.90 -60.33 16.41
N PRO A 4 -39.84 -59.59 16.01
CA PRO A 4 -38.41 -59.92 16.16
C PRO A 4 -37.51 -58.71 16.55
N LEU A 5 -36.25 -58.98 16.93
CA LEU A 5 -35.15 -58.01 16.91
C LEU A 5 -34.97 -57.43 15.49
N THR A 6 -34.76 -56.11 15.39
CA THR A 6 -34.03 -55.51 14.27
C THR A 6 -33.02 -54.50 14.81
N HIS A 7 -31.74 -54.89 14.70
CA HIS A 7 -30.63 -53.95 14.71
C HIS A 7 -30.64 -53.18 13.39
N LEU A 8 -30.54 -51.85 13.45
CA LEU A 8 -30.29 -51.03 12.28
C LEU A 8 -29.13 -50.08 12.61
N ALA A 9 -27.94 -50.52 12.23
CA ALA A 9 -26.80 -49.66 12.00
C ALA A 9 -26.95 -49.05 10.61
N LEU A 10 -26.77 -47.73 10.46
CA LEU A 10 -26.24 -47.18 9.19
C LEU A 10 -25.71 -45.74 9.36
N PHE A 11 -24.39 -45.65 9.24
CA PHE A 11 -23.60 -44.60 8.59
C PHE A 11 -23.99 -43.13 8.78
N GLY A 12 -23.24 -42.46 9.67
CA GLY A 12 -23.02 -41.02 9.59
C GLY A 12 -22.31 -40.67 8.29
N LEU A 13 -23.03 -40.04 7.36
CA LEU A 13 -22.46 -39.35 6.21
C LEU A 13 -21.78 -38.08 6.74
N LEU A 14 -20.46 -38.10 6.89
CA LEU A 14 -19.64 -36.89 6.88
C LEU A 14 -19.62 -36.37 5.44
N ALA A 15 -20.59 -35.53 5.11
CA ALA A 15 -20.50 -34.69 3.93
C ALA A 15 -19.39 -33.65 4.20
N LEU A 16 -18.25 -33.82 3.53
CA LEU A 16 -17.27 -32.73 3.42
C LEU A 16 -17.99 -31.52 2.80
N PRO A 17 -17.77 -30.30 3.31
CA PRO A 17 -18.24 -29.11 2.59
C PRO A 17 -17.50 -29.08 1.25
N ALA A 18 -18.28 -29.07 0.17
CA ALA A 18 -17.77 -28.81 -1.16
C ALA A 18 -16.95 -27.51 -1.11
N ALA A 19 -15.67 -27.59 -1.48
CA ALA A 19 -14.90 -26.40 -1.79
C ALA A 19 -15.71 -25.60 -2.84
N PRO A 20 -15.89 -24.27 -2.66
CA PRO A 20 -16.58 -23.51 -3.67
C PRO A 20 -15.74 -23.61 -4.95
N LEU A 21 -16.41 -24.11 -5.98
CA LEU A 21 -16.06 -23.94 -7.38
C LEU A 21 -15.52 -22.51 -7.54
N LEU A 22 -14.33 -22.34 -8.13
CA LEU A 22 -13.92 -21.04 -8.66
C LEU A 22 -14.90 -20.69 -9.77
N ALA A 23 -15.99 -20.02 -9.37
CA ALA A 23 -16.91 -19.37 -10.26
C ALA A 23 -16.15 -18.21 -10.88
N GLN A 24 -15.71 -18.41 -12.13
CA GLN A 24 -15.45 -17.34 -13.08
C GLN A 24 -16.72 -16.47 -13.10
N SER A 25 -16.72 -15.38 -12.34
CA SER A 25 -17.86 -14.48 -12.27
C SER A 25 -17.80 -13.56 -13.48
N ASP A 26 -18.51 -13.92 -14.54
CA ASP A 26 -18.93 -12.98 -15.58
C ASP A 26 -20.01 -12.05 -15.02
N ASN A 27 -19.65 -11.25 -14.01
CA ASN A 27 -20.44 -10.11 -13.58
C ASN A 27 -19.87 -8.88 -14.30
N PRO A 28 -20.60 -8.23 -15.22
CA PRO A 28 -20.11 -7.02 -15.90
C PRO A 28 -19.85 -5.85 -14.93
N LEU A 29 -20.24 -5.98 -13.66
CA LEU A 29 -19.94 -5.04 -12.57
C LEU A 29 -18.69 -5.39 -11.76
N LEU A 30 -18.05 -6.54 -12.03
CA LEU A 30 -16.70 -6.84 -11.55
C LEU A 30 -15.69 -6.35 -12.60
N ILE A 31 -15.74 -5.05 -12.85
CA ILE A 31 -14.63 -4.34 -13.47
C ILE A 31 -13.46 -4.51 -12.50
N SER A 32 -12.48 -5.32 -12.90
CA SER A 32 -11.22 -5.44 -12.17
C SER A 32 -10.64 -4.04 -11.93
N ALA A 33 -9.82 -3.83 -10.90
CA ALA A 33 -9.15 -2.53 -10.73
C ALA A 33 -8.40 -2.11 -12.02
N GLU A 34 -7.98 -3.09 -12.83
CA GLU A 34 -7.32 -2.92 -14.11
C GLU A 34 -8.24 -2.33 -15.20
N ASP A 35 -9.54 -2.64 -15.17
CA ASP A 35 -10.51 -2.20 -16.18
C ASP A 35 -11.23 -0.89 -15.80
N ARG A 36 -11.20 -0.48 -14.53
CA ARG A 36 -11.94 0.71 -14.03
C ARG A 36 -11.48 2.03 -14.63
N CYS A 37 -10.24 2.07 -15.12
CA CYS A 37 -9.62 3.26 -15.71
C CYS A 37 -9.14 3.01 -17.14
N ALA A 38 -9.72 2.05 -17.84
CA ALA A 38 -9.37 1.71 -19.22
C ALA A 38 -9.99 2.69 -20.24
N PHE A 39 -9.61 3.98 -20.18
CA PHE A 39 -10.18 5.06 -21.01
C PHE A 39 -10.12 4.78 -22.52
N GLU A 40 -9.11 4.04 -22.98
CA GLU A 40 -8.92 3.67 -24.39
C GLU A 40 -9.99 2.68 -24.90
N ARG A 41 -10.71 1.99 -24.00
CA ARG A 41 -11.73 0.98 -24.34
C ARG A 41 -13.16 1.53 -24.31
N VAL A 42 -13.31 2.80 -23.94
CA VAL A 42 -14.60 3.47 -23.74
C VAL A 42 -14.83 4.45 -24.90
N ASP A 43 -16.05 4.51 -25.43
CA ASP A 43 -16.46 5.50 -26.44
C ASP A 43 -16.48 6.93 -25.86
N ASP A 44 -16.54 7.92 -26.75
CA ASP A 44 -16.48 9.33 -26.33
C ASP A 44 -17.70 9.77 -25.50
N ASP A 45 -18.87 9.16 -25.73
CA ASP A 45 -20.09 9.45 -24.98
C ASP A 45 -20.01 8.95 -23.52
N SER A 46 -19.31 7.83 -23.30
CA SER A 46 -19.16 7.20 -21.99
C SER A 46 -17.88 7.64 -21.25
N LEU A 47 -16.97 8.34 -21.92
CA LEU A 47 -15.69 8.80 -21.34
C LEU A 47 -15.86 9.64 -20.05
N PRO A 48 -16.80 10.61 -19.96
CA PRO A 48 -16.96 11.39 -18.73
C PRO A 48 -17.32 10.53 -17.51
N MET A 49 -18.21 9.54 -17.70
CA MET A 49 -18.59 8.61 -16.64
C MET A 49 -17.42 7.71 -16.25
N ALA A 50 -16.62 7.25 -17.21
CA ALA A 50 -15.43 6.46 -16.92
C ALA A 50 -14.40 7.26 -16.11
N ILE A 51 -14.23 8.56 -16.40
CA ILE A 51 -13.37 9.45 -15.62
C ILE A 51 -13.90 9.59 -14.19
N GLU A 52 -15.19 9.85 -14.01
CA GLU A 52 -15.82 9.99 -12.69
C GLU A 52 -15.61 8.74 -11.82
N VAL A 53 -15.88 7.55 -12.35
CA VAL A 53 -15.67 6.27 -11.64
C VAL A 53 -14.19 6.05 -11.30
N CYS A 54 -13.27 6.43 -12.21
CA CYS A 54 -11.84 6.33 -11.94
C CYS A 54 -11.40 7.35 -10.87
N GLU A 55 -11.96 8.56 -10.85
CA GLU A 55 -11.71 9.58 -9.82
C GLU A 55 -12.20 9.12 -8.45
N GLU A 56 -13.36 8.48 -8.35
CA GLU A 56 -13.84 7.86 -7.11
C GLU A 56 -12.85 6.79 -6.59
N ALA A 57 -12.38 5.90 -7.46
CA ALA A 57 -11.40 4.88 -7.09
C ALA A 57 -10.06 5.51 -6.64
N ALA A 58 -9.57 6.50 -7.38
CA ALA A 58 -8.31 7.18 -7.07
C ALA A 58 -8.40 7.96 -5.74
N ASN A 59 -9.53 8.60 -5.46
CA ASN A 59 -9.83 9.23 -4.18
C ASN A 59 -9.92 8.20 -3.03
N GLY A 60 -10.41 7.00 -3.33
CA GLY A 60 -10.39 5.84 -2.42
C GLY A 60 -9.00 5.25 -2.17
N GLY A 61 -7.94 5.80 -2.77
CA GLY A 61 -6.56 5.35 -2.59
C GLY A 61 -6.09 4.33 -3.61
N ASP A 62 -6.91 3.97 -4.60
CA ASP A 62 -6.51 3.01 -5.63
C ASP A 62 -5.29 3.51 -6.41
N LEU A 63 -4.16 2.82 -6.22
CA LEU A 63 -2.88 3.16 -6.79
C LEU A 63 -2.90 3.21 -8.32
N ARG A 64 -3.64 2.29 -8.95
CA ARG A 64 -3.73 2.19 -10.40
C ARG A 64 -4.56 3.33 -10.94
N ALA A 65 -5.69 3.63 -10.32
CA ALA A 65 -6.56 4.74 -10.73
C ALA A 65 -5.85 6.10 -10.62
N GLN A 66 -5.10 6.33 -9.55
CA GLN A 66 -4.26 7.53 -9.41
C GLN A 66 -3.24 7.63 -10.54
N PHE A 67 -2.55 6.53 -10.87
CA PHE A 67 -1.61 6.54 -11.99
C PHE A 67 -2.29 6.80 -13.34
N GLU A 68 -3.42 6.14 -13.62
CA GLU A 68 -4.11 6.28 -14.90
C GLU A 68 -4.71 7.68 -15.11
N LEU A 69 -5.28 8.29 -14.07
CA LEU A 69 -5.72 9.70 -14.15
C LEU A 69 -4.53 10.64 -14.37
N GLY A 70 -3.43 10.41 -13.67
CA GLY A 70 -2.19 11.15 -13.87
C GLY A 70 -1.73 11.11 -15.33
N GLN A 71 -1.73 9.91 -15.92
CA GLN A 71 -1.37 9.67 -17.31
C GLN A 71 -2.38 10.27 -18.30
N LEU A 72 -3.67 10.19 -18.01
CA LEU A 72 -4.74 10.76 -18.85
C LEU A 72 -4.56 12.27 -18.99
N TYR A 73 -4.43 12.98 -17.87
CA TYR A 73 -4.26 14.43 -17.87
C TYR A 73 -2.89 14.89 -18.38
N TYR A 74 -1.83 14.08 -18.19
CA TYR A 74 -0.50 14.35 -18.75
C TYR A 74 -0.49 14.27 -20.29
N ARG A 75 -1.09 13.21 -20.85
CA ARG A 75 -1.12 12.97 -22.31
C ARG A 75 -2.09 13.93 -23.02
N GLY A 76 -3.29 14.10 -22.46
CA GLY A 76 -4.34 14.92 -23.08
C GLY A 76 -4.85 14.39 -24.41
N GLU A 77 -4.83 13.07 -24.64
CA GLU A 77 -5.25 12.45 -25.90
C GLU A 77 -6.79 12.33 -26.04
N ARG A 78 -7.50 12.19 -24.90
CA ARG A 78 -8.97 12.08 -24.84
C ARG A 78 -9.62 13.20 -24.01
N VAL A 79 -8.80 14.00 -23.31
CA VAL A 79 -9.19 15.15 -22.49
C VAL A 79 -8.23 16.30 -22.76
N GLU A 80 -8.57 17.52 -22.38
CA GLU A 80 -7.60 18.61 -22.43
C GLU A 80 -6.41 18.32 -21.51
N ARG A 81 -5.19 18.47 -22.03
CA ARG A 81 -3.97 18.27 -21.25
C ARG A 81 -3.94 19.23 -20.07
N ASN A 82 -3.79 18.68 -18.87
CA ASN A 82 -3.74 19.45 -17.63
C ASN A 82 -2.61 18.93 -16.73
N TYR A 83 -1.46 19.60 -16.78
CA TYR A 83 -0.32 19.19 -15.98
C TYR A 83 -0.56 19.34 -14.47
N ALA A 84 -1.39 20.28 -14.01
CA ALA A 84 -1.68 20.43 -12.58
C ALA A 84 -2.45 19.22 -12.03
N SER A 85 -3.47 18.74 -12.77
CA SER A 85 -4.16 17.50 -12.42
C SER A 85 -3.24 16.29 -12.53
N ALA A 86 -2.40 16.23 -13.56
CA ALA A 86 -1.43 15.15 -13.72
C ALA A 86 -0.48 15.05 -12.53
N LEU A 87 0.12 16.17 -12.11
CA LEU A 87 1.00 16.24 -10.93
C LEU A 87 0.29 15.74 -9.68
N THR A 88 -0.92 16.24 -9.42
CA THR A 88 -1.71 15.86 -8.24
C THR A 88 -1.90 14.35 -8.14
N TRP A 89 -2.27 13.70 -9.25
CA TRP A 89 -2.54 12.27 -9.26
C TRP A 89 -1.25 11.43 -9.27
N LEU A 90 -0.24 11.86 -10.02
CA LEU A 90 1.07 11.19 -10.06
C LEU A 90 1.81 11.29 -8.73
N GLU A 91 1.70 12.41 -8.00
CA GLU A 91 2.25 12.57 -6.64
C GLU A 91 1.63 11.56 -5.67
N LYS A 92 0.30 11.40 -5.68
CA LYS A 92 -0.40 10.42 -4.85
C LYS A 92 0.08 8.99 -5.15
N ALA A 93 0.16 8.61 -6.43
CA ALA A 93 0.66 7.29 -6.84
C ALA A 93 2.15 7.12 -6.51
N SER A 94 2.94 8.18 -6.64
CA SER A 94 4.39 8.20 -6.36
C SER A 94 4.69 7.96 -4.88
N ILE A 95 3.92 8.58 -3.99
CA ILE A 95 4.03 8.40 -2.52
C ILE A 95 3.78 6.93 -2.14
N GLN A 96 2.87 6.27 -2.85
CA GLN A 96 2.55 4.85 -2.66
C GLN A 96 3.56 3.88 -3.33
N GLY A 97 4.63 4.39 -3.95
CA GLY A 97 5.68 3.54 -4.51
C GLY A 97 5.44 3.07 -5.94
N GLN A 98 4.47 3.62 -6.67
CA GLN A 98 4.24 3.24 -8.07
C GLN A 98 5.44 3.69 -8.94
N PRO A 99 6.21 2.77 -9.57
CA PRO A 99 7.48 3.12 -10.23
C PRO A 99 7.32 3.98 -11.49
N GLN A 100 6.30 3.70 -12.31
CA GLN A 100 5.97 4.47 -13.51
C GLN A 100 5.42 5.87 -13.17
N ALA A 101 4.68 6.01 -12.06
CA ALA A 101 4.21 7.30 -11.57
C ALA A 101 5.39 8.16 -11.09
N GLN A 102 6.29 7.55 -10.31
CA GLN A 102 7.54 8.17 -9.89
C GLN A 102 8.37 8.59 -11.11
N TYR A 103 8.56 7.69 -12.09
CA TYR A 103 9.28 8.03 -13.32
C TYR A 103 8.66 9.23 -14.03
N ARG A 104 7.34 9.23 -14.25
CA ARG A 104 6.65 10.34 -14.92
C ARG A 104 6.79 11.64 -14.14
N LEU A 105 6.55 11.61 -12.83
CA LEU A 105 6.65 12.77 -11.95
C LEU A 105 8.07 13.35 -11.94
N GLY A 106 9.08 12.50 -11.85
CA GLY A 106 10.49 12.90 -11.95
C GLY A 106 10.82 13.58 -13.27
N MET A 107 10.32 13.04 -14.38
CA MET A 107 10.46 13.66 -15.71
C MET A 107 9.72 14.99 -15.83
N MET A 108 8.56 15.15 -15.20
CA MET A 108 7.84 16.44 -15.16
C MET A 108 8.63 17.51 -14.40
N HIS A 109 9.23 17.16 -13.25
CA HIS A 109 10.14 18.07 -12.53
C HIS A 109 11.42 18.39 -13.32
N PHE A 110 11.95 17.42 -14.07
CA PHE A 110 13.13 17.63 -14.91
C PHE A 110 12.85 18.60 -16.07
N GLN A 111 11.68 18.48 -16.69
CA GLN A 111 11.28 19.29 -17.85
C GLN A 111 10.60 20.61 -17.45
N GLY A 112 10.10 20.72 -16.22
CA GLY A 112 9.28 21.86 -15.78
C GLY A 112 7.85 21.84 -16.33
N GLU A 113 7.28 20.64 -16.50
CA GLU A 113 5.92 20.47 -17.04
C GLU A 113 4.88 20.64 -15.92
N GLY A 114 4.21 21.80 -15.91
CA GLY A 114 3.24 22.16 -14.87
C GLY A 114 3.85 22.51 -13.50
N VAL A 115 5.18 22.37 -13.34
CA VAL A 115 5.94 22.76 -12.15
C VAL A 115 7.14 23.61 -12.53
N THR A 116 7.69 24.34 -11.56
CA THR A 116 9.03 24.90 -11.72
C THR A 116 10.04 23.77 -11.83
N ARG A 117 10.89 23.82 -12.86
CA ARG A 117 11.96 22.85 -13.08
C ARG A 117 12.85 22.74 -11.82
N ASN A 118 13.07 21.51 -11.36
CA ASN A 118 13.82 21.22 -10.13
C ASN A 118 14.63 19.93 -10.29
N LEU A 119 15.94 20.06 -10.54
CA LEU A 119 16.83 18.92 -10.78
C LEU A 119 17.02 18.04 -9.55
N PRO A 120 17.28 18.57 -8.33
CA PRO A 120 17.32 17.75 -7.13
C PRO A 120 16.06 16.89 -6.93
N GLN A 121 14.88 17.50 -7.06
CA GLN A 121 13.61 16.80 -6.87
C GLN A 121 13.42 15.70 -7.93
N ALA A 122 13.69 16.01 -9.20
CA ALA A 122 13.61 15.04 -10.28
C ALA A 122 14.55 13.85 -10.05
N TYR A 123 15.80 14.12 -9.68
CA TYR A 123 16.81 13.11 -9.39
C TYR A 123 16.40 12.19 -8.24
N ILE A 124 15.93 12.75 -7.12
CA ILE A 124 15.46 11.97 -5.96
C ILE A 124 14.31 11.05 -6.37
N ILE A 125 13.30 11.58 -7.07
CA ILE A 125 12.12 10.81 -7.49
C ILE A 125 12.52 9.69 -8.46
N LEU A 126 13.43 9.95 -9.41
CA LEU A 126 13.88 8.92 -10.37
C LEU A 126 14.75 7.84 -9.71
N LYS A 127 15.59 8.18 -8.72
CA LYS A 127 16.29 7.16 -7.93
C LYS A 127 15.30 6.30 -7.13
N MET A 128 14.22 6.88 -6.59
CA MET A 128 13.14 6.09 -5.96
C MET A 128 12.42 5.19 -6.98
N ALA A 129 12.12 5.69 -8.17
CA ALA A 129 11.52 4.90 -9.26
C ALA A 129 12.40 3.70 -9.63
N ALA A 130 13.72 3.88 -9.73
CA ALA A 130 14.67 2.81 -10.01
C ALA A 130 14.67 1.74 -8.91
N VAL A 131 14.67 2.15 -7.63
CA VAL A 131 14.56 1.22 -6.49
C VAL A 131 13.25 0.42 -6.52
N ASN A 132 12.16 1.06 -6.93
CA ASN A 132 10.85 0.40 -7.02
C ASN A 132 10.62 -0.39 -8.33
N GLY A 133 11.61 -0.45 -9.23
CA GLY A 133 11.60 -1.35 -10.40
C GLY A 133 11.40 -0.69 -11.77
N SER A 134 11.50 0.64 -11.89
CA SER A 134 11.61 1.30 -13.20
C SER A 134 13.07 1.32 -13.67
N ASN A 135 13.43 0.38 -14.54
CA ASN A 135 14.80 0.27 -15.05
C ASN A 135 15.24 1.54 -15.81
N GLU A 136 14.33 2.17 -16.54
CA GLU A 136 14.56 3.39 -17.31
C GLU A 136 14.89 4.59 -16.42
N ALA A 137 14.44 4.57 -15.15
CA ALA A 137 14.63 5.68 -14.24
C ALA A 137 16.09 5.86 -13.82
N MET A 138 16.90 4.79 -13.83
CA MET A 138 18.31 4.87 -13.48
C MET A 138 19.09 5.70 -14.51
N ASP A 139 18.90 5.40 -15.80
CA ASP A 139 19.52 6.14 -16.90
C ASP A 139 19.08 7.62 -16.89
N ALA A 140 17.78 7.87 -16.66
CA ALA A 140 17.25 9.23 -16.56
C ALA A 140 17.85 10.00 -15.37
N ALA A 141 17.99 9.38 -14.21
CA ALA A 141 18.61 9.99 -13.04
C ALA A 141 20.09 10.33 -13.30
N ASP A 142 20.82 9.46 -14.00
CA ASP A 142 22.24 9.70 -14.32
C ASP A 142 22.38 10.87 -15.31
N LEU A 143 21.50 10.99 -16.30
CA LEU A 143 21.46 12.16 -17.21
C LEU A 143 21.17 13.47 -16.47
N ILE A 144 20.33 13.44 -15.44
CA ILE A 144 20.00 14.61 -14.62
C ILE A 144 21.20 15.00 -13.76
N ALA A 145 21.90 14.02 -13.17
CA ALA A 145 23.07 14.26 -12.34
C ALA A 145 24.17 15.01 -13.10
N LEU A 146 24.32 14.77 -14.41
CA LEU A 146 25.27 15.51 -15.27
C LEU A 146 24.95 17.01 -15.40
N GLN A 147 23.72 17.42 -15.10
CA GLN A 147 23.26 18.81 -15.19
C GLN A 147 23.21 19.52 -13.83
N MET A 148 23.28 18.77 -12.73
CA MET A 148 23.20 19.32 -11.39
C MET A 148 24.52 19.98 -11.00
N ASN A 149 24.43 21.12 -10.34
CA ASN A 149 25.59 21.72 -9.70
C ASN A 149 25.93 21.01 -8.38
N GLU A 150 27.06 21.39 -7.77
CA GLU A 150 27.53 20.77 -6.53
C GLU A 150 26.52 20.91 -5.38
N GLN A 151 25.92 22.09 -5.21
CA GLN A 151 24.93 22.34 -4.16
C GLN A 151 23.67 21.50 -4.36
N GLU A 152 23.16 21.44 -5.58
CA GLU A 152 22.01 20.59 -5.95
C GLU A 152 22.28 19.11 -5.65
N THR A 153 23.50 18.65 -5.98
CA THR A 153 23.95 17.27 -5.73
C THR A 153 24.03 16.98 -4.23
N GLN A 154 24.59 17.91 -3.45
CA GLN A 154 24.67 17.78 -1.99
C GLN A 154 23.27 17.71 -1.35
N VAL A 155 22.35 18.59 -1.77
CA VAL A 155 20.95 18.57 -1.28
C VAL A 155 20.30 17.23 -1.58
N ALA A 156 20.38 16.75 -2.83
CA ALA A 156 19.75 15.50 -3.22
C ALA A 156 20.32 14.29 -2.47
N ASN A 157 21.65 14.19 -2.37
CA ASN A 157 22.32 13.10 -1.66
C ASN A 157 22.05 13.15 -0.15
N HIS A 158 21.91 14.34 0.44
CA HIS A 158 21.53 14.48 1.84
C HIS A 158 20.14 13.88 2.08
N VAL A 159 19.15 14.23 1.25
CA VAL A 159 17.77 13.70 1.35
C VAL A 159 17.75 12.19 1.16
N LEU A 160 18.37 11.67 0.09
CA LEU A 160 18.45 10.23 -0.17
C LEU A 160 19.14 9.47 0.98
N GLY A 161 20.21 10.04 1.54
CA GLY A 161 20.91 9.47 2.68
C GLY A 161 20.05 9.44 3.95
N THR A 162 19.20 10.44 4.17
CA THR A 162 18.23 10.45 5.28
C THR A 162 17.18 9.38 5.09
N LEU A 163 16.54 9.31 3.92
CA LEU A 163 15.55 8.28 3.60
C LEU A 163 16.11 6.87 3.79
N PHE A 164 17.35 6.62 3.36
CA PHE A 164 17.99 5.32 3.55
C PHE A 164 18.26 5.00 5.02
N ARG A 165 18.70 5.97 5.83
CA ARG A 165 18.90 5.77 7.28
C ARG A 165 17.58 5.48 7.99
N ASP A 166 16.51 6.20 7.65
CA ASP A 166 15.19 6.01 8.23
C ASP A 166 14.64 4.61 7.89
N TYR A 167 14.81 4.18 6.63
CA TYR A 167 14.49 2.81 6.21
C TYR A 167 15.24 1.75 7.02
N LEU A 168 16.55 1.92 7.22
CA LEU A 168 17.34 0.98 8.04
C LEU A 168 16.93 0.99 9.52
N ALA A 169 16.50 2.14 10.04
CA ALA A 169 16.01 2.24 11.41
C ALA A 169 14.69 1.46 11.59
N GLN A 170 13.76 1.61 10.64
CA GLN A 170 12.49 0.88 10.64
C GLN A 170 12.71 -0.64 10.64
N ILE A 171 13.59 -1.16 9.78
CA ILE A 171 13.91 -2.60 9.75
C ILE A 171 14.43 -3.07 11.11
N ARG A 172 15.30 -2.29 11.75
CA ARG A 172 15.85 -2.64 13.06
C ARG A 172 14.75 -2.71 14.12
N GLU A 173 13.83 -1.75 14.13
CA GLU A 173 12.69 -1.73 15.07
C GLU A 173 11.76 -2.92 14.86
N GLU A 174 11.39 -3.23 13.61
CA GLU A 174 10.57 -4.41 13.27
C GLU A 174 11.23 -5.70 13.78
N GLN A 175 12.54 -5.86 13.53
CA GLN A 175 13.30 -7.02 14.01
C GLN A 175 13.35 -7.10 15.54
N LEU A 176 13.52 -5.98 16.24
CA LEU A 176 13.50 -5.93 17.70
C LEU A 176 12.11 -6.24 18.28
N SER A 177 11.03 -5.73 17.68
CA SER A 177 9.66 -6.02 18.11
C SER A 177 9.26 -7.49 17.93
N GLY A 178 9.82 -8.17 16.93
CA GLY A 178 9.60 -9.61 16.70
C GLY A 178 10.43 -10.52 17.62
N SER A 179 11.40 -9.98 18.37
CA SER A 179 12.40 -10.74 19.12
C SER A 179 12.17 -10.82 20.64
N ILE A 180 11.20 -10.07 21.19
CA ILE A 180 10.91 -10.06 22.63
C ILE A 180 9.59 -10.83 22.86
N PRO A 181 9.64 -12.11 23.31
CA PRO A 181 8.45 -12.74 23.86
C PRO A 181 8.01 -11.94 25.08
N ALA A 182 6.72 -11.61 25.17
CA ALA A 182 6.15 -10.94 26.33
C ALA A 182 6.57 -11.70 27.60
N GLU A 183 7.28 -11.03 28.51
CA GLU A 183 7.52 -11.58 29.84
C GLU A 183 6.15 -11.90 30.45
N PRO A 184 5.92 -13.12 30.95
CA PRO A 184 4.67 -13.42 31.62
C PRO A 184 4.55 -12.50 32.84
N GLU A 185 3.42 -11.80 32.93
CA GLU A 185 3.15 -10.89 34.05
C GLU A 185 3.37 -11.64 35.38
N PRO A 186 4.02 -11.00 36.38
CA PRO A 186 4.16 -11.60 37.70
C PRO A 186 2.77 -11.90 38.26
N GLN A 187 2.47 -13.18 38.49
CA GLN A 187 1.27 -13.56 39.20
C GLN A 187 1.38 -13.00 40.63
N GLU A 188 0.58 -11.99 40.93
CA GLU A 188 0.38 -11.53 42.30
C GLU A 188 -0.09 -12.73 43.14
N GLN A 189 0.80 -13.24 43.97
CA GLN A 189 0.44 -14.18 45.02
C GLN A 189 -0.51 -13.44 45.96
N GLN A 190 -1.79 -13.81 45.94
CA GLN A 190 -2.74 -13.48 46.98
C GLN A 190 -2.13 -13.93 48.31
N GLY A 191 -1.65 -12.96 49.09
CA GLY A 191 -1.26 -13.18 50.47
C GLY A 191 -2.51 -13.49 51.26
N ASP A 192 -2.57 -14.71 51.80
CA ASP A 192 -3.62 -15.14 52.71
C ASP A 192 -3.66 -14.21 53.93
N GLU A 193 -4.86 -13.71 54.22
CA GLU A 193 -5.20 -12.84 55.34
C GLU A 193 -5.22 -13.69 56.62
N GLU A 194 -4.06 -13.84 57.29
CA GLU A 194 -4.02 -14.46 58.62
C GLU A 194 -4.69 -13.53 59.64
N THR A 195 -5.85 -13.99 60.10
CA THR A 195 -6.65 -13.38 61.15
C THR A 195 -6.04 -13.72 62.50
N GLU A 196 -5.26 -12.81 63.09
CA GLU A 196 -4.78 -12.98 64.46
C GLU A 196 -5.81 -12.37 65.42
N ALA A 197 -6.55 -13.27 66.08
CA ALA A 197 -7.57 -12.98 67.06
C ALA A 197 -6.96 -12.61 68.41
N ASP A 198 -7.59 -11.62 69.04
CA ASP A 198 -7.35 -11.14 70.40
C ASP A 198 -7.32 -12.27 71.44
N GLY A 199 -6.28 -12.27 72.27
CA GLY A 199 -6.14 -13.11 73.46
C GLY A 199 -5.71 -12.24 74.65
N GLU A 200 -6.70 -11.85 75.45
CA GLU A 200 -6.58 -11.07 76.68
C GLU A 200 -5.65 -11.69 77.75
N LEU A 201 -5.03 -10.78 78.50
CA LEU A 201 -4.25 -10.97 79.70
C LEU A 201 -5.05 -11.63 80.83
N GLU A 202 -4.45 -12.61 81.53
CA GLU A 202 -4.44 -12.65 83.01
C GLU A 202 -3.37 -13.65 83.55
N LEU A 203 -2.52 -13.16 84.45
CA LEU A 203 -1.70 -13.88 85.44
C LEU A 203 -2.15 -13.35 86.82
N PRO A 204 -2.01 -14.06 87.94
CA PRO A 204 -1.21 -15.27 88.20
C PRO A 204 -2.00 -16.54 88.60
#